data_AF-A0A923G099-F1
#
_entry.id   AF-A0A923G099-F1
#
_cell.length_a   1.000
_cell.length_b   1.000
_cell.length_c   1.000
_cell.angle_alpha   90.00
_cell.angle_beta   90.00
_cell.angle_gamma   90.00
#
_symmetry.space_group_name_H-M   'P 1'
#
loop_
_entity.id
_entity.type
_entity.pdbx_description
1 polymer ?
#
loop_
_entity_poly.entity_id
_entity_poly.type
_entity_poly.pdbx_seq_one_letter_code
_entity_poly.pdbx_strand_id
1 'polypeptide(L)'
;MISIRSSYHPIDAAILWCGLAAYQDEILRVDASQPGCLRKHFPQWPSLQRHLECICDAIICGELPATYLGRPITSDHQVHHEYCSVRRADLVAWFLRNFPDQRPAFLFPPNLDHSECISLNAHLVQEAEIDASQRTIEKLRQELAATTEEMATLVSANRELSERLEACGIPSETSECMHNTLVGAVLEVTLGKSNSGQVQSIYPSQAALVEEITRRFPGVSGLSKSTLDRRFAEARRHFAQAFRA
;
A
#
# COMPACT_ATOMS: atom_id res chain seq x y z
N MET A 1 -16.17 15.15 -42.80
CA MET A 1 -16.16 14.60 -41.43
C MET A 1 -17.20 13.51 -41.35
N ILE A 2 -16.90 12.36 -40.75
CA ILE A 2 -17.87 11.27 -40.60
C ILE A 2 -18.79 11.62 -39.43
N SER A 3 -20.07 11.89 -39.70
CA SER A 3 -21.06 12.13 -38.64
C SER A 3 -21.42 10.82 -37.97
N ILE A 4 -21.18 10.71 -36.66
CA ILE A 4 -21.56 9.55 -35.86
C ILE A 4 -23.08 9.56 -35.67
N ARG A 5 -23.76 8.53 -36.18
CA ARG A 5 -25.22 8.35 -36.06
C ARG A 5 -25.56 7.32 -34.97
N SER A 6 -26.73 7.44 -34.35
CA SER A 6 -27.25 6.48 -33.37
C SER A 6 -27.72 5.17 -34.04
N SER A 7 -28.15 5.24 -35.30
CA SER A 7 -28.53 4.10 -36.14
C SER A 7 -28.07 4.29 -37.58
N TYR A 8 -27.94 3.18 -38.30
CA TYR A 8 -27.50 3.14 -39.70
C TYR A 8 -28.42 2.23 -40.52
N HIS A 9 -28.70 2.61 -41.75
CA HIS A 9 -29.23 1.69 -42.75
C HIS A 9 -28.13 0.70 -43.17
N PRO A 10 -28.46 -0.55 -43.57
CA PRO A 10 -27.47 -1.53 -44.01
C PRO A 10 -26.52 -1.00 -45.10
N ILE A 11 -27.07 -0.28 -46.08
CA ILE A 11 -26.28 0.34 -47.17
C ILE A 11 -25.34 1.43 -46.66
N ASP A 12 -25.79 2.30 -45.74
CA ASP A 12 -24.95 3.33 -45.14
C ASP A 12 -23.78 2.69 -44.38
N ALA A 13 -24.06 1.64 -43.60
CA ALA A 13 -23.03 0.93 -42.84
C ALA A 13 -22.00 0.26 -43.77
N ALA A 14 -22.42 -0.34 -44.89
CA ALA A 14 -21.53 -0.94 -45.87
C ALA A 14 -20.63 0.11 -46.57
N ILE A 15 -21.18 1.27 -46.92
CA ILE A 15 -20.43 2.40 -47.50
C ILE A 15 -19.35 2.87 -46.51
N LEU A 16 -19.73 3.08 -45.26
CA LEU A 16 -18.81 3.56 -44.21
C LEU A 16 -17.75 2.51 -43.85
N TRP A 17 -18.10 1.22 -43.88
CA TRP A 17 -17.15 0.13 -43.70
C TRP A 17 -16.09 0.12 -44.82
N CYS A 18 -16.49 0.37 -46.06
CA CYS A 18 -15.55 0.47 -47.18
C CYS A 18 -14.73 1.78 -47.21
N GLY A 19 -14.98 2.73 -46.31
CA GLY A 19 -14.34 4.04 -46.33
C GLY A 19 -14.82 4.94 -47.49
N LEU A 20 -15.99 4.67 -48.05
CA LEU A 20 -16.53 5.35 -49.24
C LEU A 20 -17.46 6.53 -48.91
N ALA A 21 -17.29 7.15 -47.74
CA ALA A 21 -18.17 8.22 -47.26
C ALA A 21 -18.29 9.41 -48.24
N ALA A 22 -17.23 9.70 -49.01
CA ALA A 22 -17.24 10.78 -50.01
C ALA A 22 -18.15 10.49 -51.22
N TYR A 23 -18.48 9.22 -51.47
CA TYR A 23 -19.28 8.77 -52.61
C TYR A 23 -20.69 8.31 -52.19
N GLN A 24 -21.08 8.55 -50.92
CA GLN A 24 -22.35 8.07 -50.37
C GLN A 24 -23.54 8.52 -51.22
N ASP A 25 -23.63 9.80 -51.57
CA ASP A 25 -24.75 10.33 -52.36
C ASP A 25 -24.84 9.76 -53.78
N GLU A 26 -23.70 9.36 -54.37
CA GLU A 26 -23.64 8.73 -55.68
C GLU A 26 -24.11 7.27 -55.59
N ILE A 27 -23.64 6.56 -54.57
CA ILE A 27 -23.99 5.15 -54.34
C ILE A 27 -25.47 4.99 -54.00
N LEU A 28 -26.03 5.89 -53.18
CA LEU A 28 -27.44 5.85 -52.77
C LEU A 28 -28.43 6.12 -53.91
N ARG A 29 -27.98 6.63 -55.08
CA ARG A 29 -28.84 6.80 -56.27
C ARG A 29 -29.10 5.49 -57.01
N VAL A 30 -28.28 4.47 -56.77
CA VAL A 30 -28.45 3.16 -57.38
C VAL A 30 -29.37 2.33 -56.50
N ASP A 31 -30.37 1.71 -57.10
CA ASP A 31 -31.23 0.75 -56.41
C ASP A 31 -30.40 -0.48 -56.00
N ALA A 32 -30.22 -0.62 -54.68
CA ALA A 32 -29.49 -1.71 -54.06
C ALA A 32 -30.39 -2.84 -53.56
N SER A 33 -31.70 -2.80 -53.82
CA SER A 33 -32.63 -3.89 -53.49
C SER A 33 -32.30 -5.19 -54.23
N GLN A 34 -31.70 -5.09 -55.42
CA GLN A 34 -31.37 -6.24 -56.25
C GLN A 34 -29.92 -6.72 -56.02
N PRO A 35 -29.72 -8.03 -55.80
CA PRO A 35 -28.38 -8.61 -55.67
C PRO A 35 -27.49 -8.30 -56.88
N GLY A 36 -26.27 -7.87 -56.62
CA GLY A 36 -25.28 -7.57 -57.66
C GLY A 36 -25.44 -6.24 -58.40
N CYS A 37 -26.47 -5.43 -58.11
CA CYS A 37 -26.63 -4.12 -58.73
C CYS A 37 -25.48 -3.16 -58.43
N LEU A 38 -25.01 -3.10 -57.17
CA LEU A 38 -23.88 -2.23 -56.82
C LEU A 38 -22.58 -2.70 -57.49
N ARG A 39 -22.40 -4.00 -57.68
CA ARG A 39 -21.21 -4.55 -58.36
C ARG A 39 -21.20 -4.22 -59.86
N LYS A 40 -22.37 -4.13 -60.50
CA LYS A 40 -22.49 -3.74 -61.92
C LYS A 40 -22.22 -2.24 -62.13
N HIS A 41 -22.76 -1.39 -61.25
CA HIS A 41 -22.63 0.06 -61.36
C HIS A 41 -21.30 0.59 -60.83
N PHE A 42 -20.73 -0.06 -59.81
CA PHE A 42 -19.47 0.32 -59.17
C PHE A 42 -18.47 -0.84 -59.15
N PRO A 43 -17.99 -1.31 -60.33
CA PRO A 43 -17.03 -2.41 -60.42
C PRO A 43 -15.70 -2.13 -59.70
N GLN A 44 -15.33 -0.86 -59.51
CA GLN A 44 -14.15 -0.42 -58.78
C GLN A 44 -14.20 -0.71 -57.26
N TRP A 45 -15.37 -0.97 -56.69
CA TRP A 45 -15.57 -1.23 -55.26
C TRP A 45 -16.24 -2.58 -55.00
N PRO A 46 -15.58 -3.71 -55.34
CA PRO A 46 -16.17 -5.04 -55.20
C PRO A 46 -16.49 -5.42 -53.75
N SER A 47 -15.82 -4.80 -52.77
CA SER A 47 -16.08 -4.98 -51.34
C SER A 47 -17.42 -4.41 -50.91
N LEU A 48 -17.95 -3.39 -51.58
CA LEU A 48 -19.20 -2.73 -51.19
C LEU A 48 -20.39 -3.69 -51.22
N GLN A 49 -20.57 -4.41 -52.32
CA GLN A 49 -21.62 -5.42 -52.45
C GLN A 49 -21.45 -6.52 -51.40
N ARG A 50 -20.22 -7.00 -51.19
CA ARG A 50 -19.93 -8.08 -50.23
C ARG A 50 -20.25 -7.67 -48.80
N HIS A 51 -19.87 -6.47 -48.38
CA HIS A 51 -20.16 -5.98 -47.04
C HIS A 51 -21.65 -5.73 -46.83
N LEU A 52 -22.36 -5.22 -47.84
CA LEU A 52 -23.81 -5.08 -47.79
C LEU A 52 -24.50 -6.44 -47.62
N GLU A 53 -24.14 -7.42 -48.44
CA GLU A 53 -24.64 -8.80 -48.34
C GLU A 53 -24.36 -9.39 -46.95
N CYS A 54 -23.15 -9.18 -46.42
CA CYS A 54 -22.79 -9.66 -45.08
C CYS A 54 -23.64 -9.05 -43.97
N ILE A 55 -23.90 -7.73 -44.01
CA ILE A 55 -24.77 -7.08 -43.03
C ILE A 55 -26.21 -7.58 -43.16
N CYS A 56 -26.73 -7.69 -44.38
CA CYS A 56 -28.09 -8.18 -44.63
C CYS A 56 -28.27 -9.63 -44.18
N ASP A 57 -27.30 -10.49 -44.47
CA ASP A 57 -27.28 -11.88 -44.03
C ASP A 57 -27.27 -12.00 -42.50
N ALA A 58 -26.44 -11.22 -41.81
CA ALA A 58 -26.42 -11.18 -40.35
C ALA A 58 -27.76 -10.73 -39.74
N ILE A 59 -28.49 -9.84 -40.41
CA ILE A 59 -29.84 -9.43 -39.98
C ILE A 59 -30.84 -10.57 -40.18
N ILE A 60 -30.84 -11.22 -41.35
CA ILE A 60 -31.75 -12.32 -41.69
C ILE A 60 -31.55 -13.51 -40.75
N CYS A 61 -30.29 -13.86 -40.48
CA CYS A 61 -29.92 -14.95 -39.57
C CYS A 61 -30.12 -14.60 -38.08
N GLY A 62 -30.50 -13.36 -37.76
CA GLY A 62 -30.73 -12.90 -36.38
C GLY A 62 -29.46 -12.68 -35.57
N GLU A 63 -28.27 -12.67 -36.20
CA GLU A 63 -27.00 -12.38 -35.53
C GLU A 63 -26.83 -10.90 -35.21
N LEU A 64 -27.44 -10.04 -36.02
CA LEU A 64 -27.42 -8.58 -35.90
C LEU A 64 -28.84 -8.05 -35.68
N PRO A 65 -29.17 -7.60 -34.46
CA PRO A 65 -30.47 -7.01 -34.16
C PRO A 65 -30.74 -5.77 -35.01
N ALA A 66 -31.87 -5.75 -35.70
CA ALA A 66 -32.28 -4.64 -36.53
C ALA A 66 -33.77 -4.34 -36.36
N THR A 67 -34.14 -3.12 -36.75
CA THR A 67 -35.53 -2.66 -36.75
C THR A 67 -36.01 -2.38 -38.16
N TYR A 68 -37.26 -2.70 -38.46
CA TYR A 68 -37.96 -2.38 -39.70
C TYR A 68 -39.02 -1.33 -39.39
N LEU A 69 -38.91 -0.14 -39.98
CA LEU A 69 -39.81 1.00 -39.73
C LEU A 69 -40.01 1.28 -38.22
N GLY A 70 -38.94 1.15 -37.43
CA GLY A 70 -38.93 1.41 -35.98
C GLY A 70 -39.42 0.25 -35.10
N ARG A 71 -39.80 -0.90 -35.67
CA ARG A 71 -40.18 -2.11 -34.91
C ARG A 71 -39.09 -3.19 -35.00
N PRO A 72 -38.84 -3.98 -33.95
CA PRO A 72 -37.87 -5.09 -34.02
C PRO A 72 -38.26 -6.08 -35.11
N ILE A 73 -37.28 -6.54 -35.89
CA ILE A 73 -37.49 -7.60 -36.88
C ILE A 73 -37.66 -8.92 -36.15
N THR A 74 -38.77 -9.61 -36.44
CA THR A 74 -39.01 -11.00 -36.06
C THR A 74 -38.87 -11.89 -37.30
N SER A 75 -38.57 -13.18 -37.10
CA SER A 75 -38.28 -14.17 -38.16
C SER A 75 -39.41 -14.40 -39.19
N ASP A 76 -40.54 -13.72 -39.05
CA ASP A 76 -41.78 -13.94 -39.82
C ASP A 76 -42.08 -12.80 -40.82
N HIS A 77 -41.12 -11.87 -41.01
CA HIS A 77 -41.29 -10.71 -41.89
C HIS A 77 -40.47 -10.84 -43.17
N GLN A 78 -41.12 -10.61 -44.32
CA GLN A 78 -40.41 -10.34 -45.57
C GLN A 78 -39.84 -8.92 -45.49
N VAL A 79 -38.61 -8.82 -44.99
CA VAL A 79 -37.99 -7.54 -44.67
C VAL A 79 -37.30 -6.97 -45.90
N HIS A 80 -37.75 -5.79 -46.36
CA HIS A 80 -37.01 -4.99 -47.33
C HIS A 80 -35.87 -4.24 -46.63
N HIS A 81 -34.63 -4.54 -47.01
CA HIS A 81 -33.42 -4.01 -46.37
C HIS A 81 -33.32 -2.47 -46.41
N GLU A 82 -33.99 -1.83 -47.36
CA GLU A 82 -34.06 -0.38 -47.51
C GLU A 82 -34.70 0.33 -46.30
N TYR A 83 -35.62 -0.35 -45.62
CA TYR A 83 -36.32 0.20 -44.45
C TYR A 83 -35.79 -0.36 -43.13
N CYS A 84 -34.69 -1.14 -43.18
CA CYS A 84 -34.00 -1.61 -41.99
C CYS A 84 -33.14 -0.50 -41.39
N SER A 85 -33.12 -0.43 -40.07
CA SER A 85 -32.11 0.34 -39.35
C SER A 85 -31.51 -0.49 -38.22
N VAL A 86 -30.19 -0.43 -38.11
CA VAL A 86 -29.39 -1.14 -37.10
C VAL A 86 -28.86 -0.10 -36.12
N ARG A 87 -28.95 -0.37 -34.81
CA ARG A 87 -28.39 0.55 -33.81
C ARG A 87 -26.87 0.48 -33.84
N ARG A 88 -26.22 1.61 -33.57
CA ARG A 88 -24.75 1.68 -33.51
C ARG A 88 -24.17 0.71 -32.49
N ALA A 89 -24.79 0.58 -31.31
CA ALA A 89 -24.31 -0.31 -30.25
C ALA A 89 -24.30 -1.78 -30.71
N ASP A 90 -25.37 -2.21 -31.39
CA ASP A 90 -25.50 -3.56 -31.92
C ASP A 90 -24.48 -3.81 -33.04
N LEU A 91 -24.24 -2.83 -33.92
CA LEU A 91 -23.17 -2.88 -34.91
C LEU A 91 -21.79 -3.00 -34.27
N VAL A 92 -21.48 -2.19 -33.25
CA VAL A 92 -20.20 -2.28 -32.53
C VAL A 92 -19.98 -3.66 -31.93
N ALA A 93 -21.00 -4.20 -31.24
CA ALA A 93 -20.92 -5.53 -30.63
C ALA A 93 -20.73 -6.63 -31.70
N TRP A 94 -21.45 -6.55 -32.81
CA TRP A 94 -21.33 -7.50 -33.91
C TRP A 94 -19.95 -7.45 -34.57
N PHE A 95 -19.38 -6.26 -34.78
CA PHE A 95 -18.01 -6.11 -35.30
C PHE A 95 -16.96 -6.69 -34.34
N LEU A 96 -17.06 -6.40 -33.04
CA LEU A 96 -16.12 -6.93 -32.05
C LEU A 96 -16.15 -8.47 -31.98
N ARG A 97 -17.30 -9.09 -32.24
CA ARG A 97 -17.47 -10.54 -32.22
C ARG A 97 -16.97 -11.21 -33.50
N ASN A 98 -17.33 -10.66 -34.66
CA ASN A 98 -17.16 -11.35 -35.96
C ASN A 98 -15.96 -10.84 -36.76
N PHE A 99 -15.48 -9.62 -36.52
CA PHE A 99 -14.38 -8.99 -37.24
C PHE A 99 -13.43 -8.23 -36.29
N PRO A 100 -12.78 -8.90 -35.33
CA PRO A 100 -11.97 -8.23 -34.30
C PRO A 100 -10.79 -7.41 -34.87
N ASP A 101 -10.28 -7.80 -36.04
CA ASP A 101 -9.20 -7.12 -36.74
C ASP A 101 -9.66 -5.91 -37.56
N GLN A 102 -10.98 -5.75 -37.76
CA GLN A 102 -11.54 -4.66 -38.55
C GLN A 102 -12.17 -3.62 -37.63
N ARG A 103 -11.65 -2.39 -37.70
CA ARG A 103 -12.15 -1.26 -36.89
C ARG A 103 -12.52 -0.07 -37.77
N PRO A 104 -13.70 -0.10 -38.40
CA PRO A 104 -14.16 1.03 -39.20
C PRO A 104 -14.25 2.31 -38.36
N ALA A 105 -13.72 3.42 -38.88
CA ALA A 105 -13.61 4.68 -38.13
C ALA A 105 -14.96 5.25 -37.65
N PHE A 106 -16.07 4.93 -38.32
CA PHE A 106 -17.41 5.37 -37.91
C PHE A 106 -17.93 4.67 -36.64
N LEU A 107 -17.43 3.46 -36.35
CA LEU A 107 -17.75 2.67 -35.15
C LEU A 107 -16.65 2.83 -34.08
N PHE A 108 -15.41 2.92 -34.51
CA PHE A 108 -14.23 3.03 -33.64
C PHE A 108 -13.44 4.29 -34.01
N PRO A 109 -13.94 5.49 -33.67
CA PRO A 109 -13.23 6.71 -33.97
C PRO A 109 -11.86 6.70 -33.26
N PRO A 110 -10.77 7.03 -33.97
CA PRO A 110 -9.40 6.93 -33.44
C PRO A 110 -9.13 7.91 -32.28
N ASN A 111 -9.93 8.97 -32.19
CA ASN A 111 -9.81 10.05 -31.22
C ASN A 111 -11.05 10.11 -30.32
N LEU A 112 -11.41 8.99 -29.68
CA LEU A 112 -12.12 9.12 -28.41
C LEU A 112 -11.07 9.60 -27.42
N ASP A 113 -11.19 10.84 -26.97
CA ASP A 113 -10.36 11.38 -25.91
C ASP A 113 -10.63 10.59 -24.62
N HIS A 114 -9.93 9.47 -24.47
CA HIS A 114 -10.01 8.62 -23.29
C HIS A 114 -9.21 9.21 -22.12
N SER A 115 -8.64 10.42 -22.24
CA SER A 115 -7.92 11.06 -21.15
C SER A 115 -8.78 11.25 -19.90
N GLU A 116 -10.11 11.40 -20.07
CA GLU A 116 -11.07 11.49 -18.97
C GLU A 116 -11.71 10.13 -18.59
N CYS A 117 -11.47 9.08 -19.38
CA CYS A 117 -12.07 7.76 -19.14
C CYS A 117 -11.14 6.89 -18.29
N ILE A 118 -11.43 6.76 -17.00
CA ILE A 118 -10.78 5.74 -16.16
C ILE A 118 -11.22 4.37 -16.66
N SER A 119 -10.29 3.56 -17.15
CA SER A 119 -10.62 2.19 -17.56
C SER A 119 -11.14 1.40 -16.36
N LEU A 120 -12.19 0.58 -16.57
CA LEU A 120 -12.75 -0.26 -15.51
C LEU A 120 -11.69 -1.13 -14.83
N ASN A 121 -10.73 -1.65 -15.60
CA ASN A 121 -9.62 -2.42 -15.06
C ASN A 121 -8.72 -1.59 -14.12
N ALA A 122 -8.42 -0.33 -14.46
CA ALA A 122 -7.63 0.54 -13.58
C ALA A 122 -8.36 0.80 -12.25
N HIS A 123 -9.68 1.01 -12.30
CA HIS A 123 -10.48 1.16 -11.09
C HIS A 123 -10.44 -0.09 -10.20
N LEU A 124 -10.66 -1.28 -10.79
CA LEU A 124 -10.64 -2.54 -10.04
C LEU A 124 -9.28 -2.86 -9.42
N VAL A 125 -8.18 -2.54 -10.12
CA VAL A 125 -6.82 -2.68 -9.58
C VAL A 125 -6.62 -1.75 -8.39
N GLN A 126 -7.01 -0.49 -8.52
CA GLN A 126 -6.88 0.49 -7.44
C GLN A 126 -7.72 0.09 -6.20
N GLU A 127 -8.93 -0.43 -6.41
CA GLU A 127 -9.79 -0.92 -5.32
C GLU A 127 -9.14 -2.09 -4.57
N ALA A 128 -8.56 -3.05 -5.30
CA ALA A 128 -7.82 -4.16 -4.70
C ALA A 128 -6.58 -3.71 -3.89
N GLU A 129 -5.87 -2.68 -4.36
CA GLU A 129 -4.73 -2.10 -3.66
C GLU A 129 -5.16 -1.36 -2.37
N ILE A 130 -6.27 -0.64 -2.41
CA ILE A 130 -6.87 0.01 -1.23
C ILE A 130 -7.24 -1.06 -0.19
N ASP A 131 -7.91 -2.12 -0.59
CA ASP A 131 -8.30 -3.22 0.31
C ASP A 131 -7.09 -3.95 0.93
N ALA A 132 -6.03 -4.15 0.15
CA ALA A 132 -4.78 -4.73 0.65
C ALA A 132 -4.10 -3.79 1.68
N SER A 133 -4.09 -2.48 1.39
CA SER A 133 -3.52 -1.46 2.27
C SER A 133 -4.29 -1.36 3.58
N GLN A 134 -5.62 -1.37 3.53
CA GLN A 134 -6.48 -1.34 4.72
C GLN A 134 -6.27 -2.56 5.62
N ARG A 135 -6.17 -3.77 5.04
CA ARG A 135 -5.83 -4.99 5.80
C ARG A 135 -4.48 -4.89 6.51
N THR A 136 -3.49 -4.30 5.85
CA THR A 136 -2.16 -4.10 6.43
C THR A 136 -2.19 -3.10 7.58
N ILE A 137 -2.90 -1.98 7.42
CA ILE A 137 -3.07 -0.97 8.47
C ILE A 137 -3.76 -1.57 9.70
N GLU A 138 -4.81 -2.36 9.49
CA GLU A 138 -5.53 -3.00 10.59
C GLU A 138 -4.63 -3.99 11.36
N LYS A 139 -3.86 -4.81 10.63
CA LYS A 139 -2.89 -5.71 11.26
C LYS A 139 -1.85 -4.96 12.10
N LEU A 140 -1.28 -3.89 11.56
CA LEU A 140 -0.29 -3.08 12.28
C LEU A 140 -0.89 -2.41 13.51
N ARG A 141 -2.15 -1.97 13.46
CA ARG A 141 -2.85 -1.43 14.63
C ARG A 141 -3.03 -2.47 15.73
N GLN A 142 -3.34 -3.71 15.37
CA GLN A 142 -3.47 -4.81 16.33
C GLN A 142 -2.12 -5.16 16.96
N GLU A 143 -1.06 -5.25 16.16
CA GLU A 143 0.31 -5.49 16.67
C GLU A 143 0.77 -4.35 17.60
N LEU A 144 0.46 -3.10 17.25
CA LEU A 144 0.77 -1.95 18.10
C LEU A 144 -0.02 -2.00 19.41
N ALA A 145 -1.32 -2.31 19.37
CA ALA A 145 -2.13 -2.44 20.57
C ALA A 145 -1.59 -3.52 21.52
N ALA A 146 -1.26 -4.71 20.99
CA ALA A 146 -0.66 -5.80 21.76
C ALA A 146 0.68 -5.37 22.39
N THR A 147 1.56 -4.74 21.60
CA THR A 147 2.86 -4.26 22.10
C THR A 147 2.69 -3.20 23.21
N THR A 148 1.72 -2.30 23.08
CA THR A 148 1.46 -1.28 24.11
C THR A 148 0.91 -1.88 25.40
N GLU A 149 0.11 -2.95 25.31
CA GLU A 149 -0.37 -3.70 26.47
C GLU A 149 0.80 -4.42 27.16
N GLU A 150 1.64 -5.11 26.41
CA GLU A 150 2.86 -5.74 26.93
C GLU A 150 3.77 -4.72 27.63
N MET A 151 4.01 -3.56 27.00
CA MET A 151 4.80 -2.49 27.62
C MET A 151 4.17 -2.01 28.93
N ALA A 152 2.84 -1.84 29.00
CA ALA A 152 2.16 -1.45 30.23
C ALA A 152 2.33 -2.50 31.34
N THR A 153 2.29 -3.80 31.00
CA THR A 153 2.55 -4.88 31.97
C THR A 153 4.00 -4.90 32.46
N LEU A 154 4.97 -4.69 31.57
CA LEU A 154 6.39 -4.65 31.94
C LEU A 154 6.72 -3.43 32.80
N VAL A 155 6.13 -2.27 32.50
CA VAL A 155 6.28 -1.06 33.31
C VAL A 155 5.70 -1.26 34.70
N SER A 156 4.53 -1.88 34.83
CA SER A 156 3.92 -2.15 36.13
C SER A 156 4.73 -3.18 36.94
N ALA A 157 5.23 -4.24 36.31
CA ALA A 157 6.10 -5.22 36.96
C ALA A 157 7.44 -4.61 37.40
N ASN A 158 8.07 -3.76 36.58
CA ASN A 158 9.30 -3.05 36.95
C ASN A 158 9.05 -2.11 38.15
N ARG A 159 7.91 -1.43 38.19
CA ARG A 159 7.53 -0.60 39.33
C ARG A 159 7.41 -1.43 40.60
N GLU A 160 6.73 -2.58 40.55
CA GLU A 160 6.60 -3.48 41.70
C GLU A 160 7.96 -4.03 42.17
N LEU A 161 8.82 -4.45 41.23
CA LEU A 161 10.16 -4.92 41.55
C LEU A 161 11.02 -3.82 42.18
N SER A 162 10.91 -2.58 41.69
CA SER A 162 11.60 -1.42 42.25
C SER A 162 11.12 -1.14 43.68
N GLU A 163 9.80 -1.16 43.91
CA GLU A 163 9.21 -1.00 45.25
C GLU A 163 9.68 -2.10 46.21
N ARG A 164 9.76 -3.35 45.74
CA ARG A 164 10.29 -4.49 46.52
C ARG A 164 11.78 -4.34 46.83
N LEU A 165 12.57 -3.83 45.88
CA LEU A 165 14.01 -3.60 46.05
C LEU A 165 14.26 -2.56 47.14
N GLU A 166 13.52 -1.45 47.08
CA GLU A 166 13.53 -0.38 48.09
C GLU A 166 13.08 -0.93 49.47
N ALA A 167 12.03 -1.77 49.51
CA ALA A 167 11.57 -2.40 50.75
C ALA A 167 12.57 -3.41 51.34
N CYS A 168 13.34 -4.11 50.49
CA CYS A 168 14.45 -4.98 50.92
C CYS A 168 15.70 -4.20 51.36
N GLY A 169 15.70 -2.88 51.25
CA GLY A 169 16.84 -2.02 51.59
C GLY A 169 18.06 -2.28 50.70
N ILE A 170 17.86 -2.87 49.51
CA ILE A 170 18.94 -3.04 48.54
C ILE A 170 19.08 -1.68 47.84
N PRO A 171 20.20 -0.99 48.01
CA PRO A 171 20.33 0.37 47.52
C PRO A 171 20.33 0.40 45.99
N SER A 172 19.50 1.25 45.39
CA SER A 172 19.56 1.61 43.96
C SER A 172 20.97 2.06 43.55
N GLU A 173 21.31 2.05 42.24
CA GLU A 173 22.65 2.46 41.78
C GLU A 173 23.06 3.87 42.29
N THR A 174 22.09 4.78 42.40
CA THR A 174 22.27 6.12 43.00
C THR A 174 22.58 6.03 44.49
N SER A 175 21.93 5.12 45.20
CA SER A 175 22.22 4.86 46.62
C SER A 175 23.57 4.16 46.81
N GLU A 176 23.99 3.21 45.96
CA GLU A 176 25.33 2.62 46.03
C GLU A 176 26.43 3.67 45.79
N CYS A 177 26.21 4.59 44.84
CA CYS A 177 27.09 5.74 44.62
C CYS A 177 27.16 6.66 45.86
N MET A 178 26.03 6.97 46.49
CA MET A 178 26.00 7.75 47.74
C MET A 178 26.72 7.03 48.89
N HIS A 179 26.53 5.72 49.06
CA HIS A 179 27.21 4.92 50.07
C HIS A 179 28.73 4.93 49.85
N ASN A 180 29.18 4.71 48.61
CA ASN A 180 30.58 4.77 48.25
C ASN A 180 31.17 6.17 48.47
N THR A 181 30.40 7.23 48.21
CA THR A 181 30.83 8.62 48.45
C THR A 181 30.98 8.91 49.95
N LEU A 182 30.00 8.50 50.77
CA LEU A 182 30.07 8.64 52.24
C LEU A 182 31.25 7.88 52.83
N VAL A 183 31.42 6.60 52.47
CA VAL A 183 32.54 5.76 52.95
C VAL A 183 33.87 6.35 52.48
N GLY A 184 33.96 6.80 51.23
CA GLY A 184 35.16 7.43 50.68
C GLY A 184 35.54 8.72 51.42
N ALA A 185 34.56 9.58 51.74
CA ALA A 185 34.77 10.80 52.52
C ALA A 185 35.27 10.49 53.95
N VAL A 186 34.68 9.49 54.61
CA VAL A 186 35.13 9.05 55.95
C VAL A 186 36.55 8.50 55.89
N LEU A 187 36.89 7.71 54.87
CA LEU A 187 38.24 7.19 54.67
C LEU A 187 39.25 8.33 54.41
N GLU A 188 38.88 9.36 53.65
CA GLU A 188 39.74 10.51 53.40
C GLU A 188 39.97 11.35 54.66
N VAL A 189 38.92 11.58 55.47
CA VAL A 189 39.05 12.30 56.74
C VAL A 189 39.91 11.51 57.74
N THR A 190 39.70 10.21 57.84
CA THR A 190 40.42 9.37 58.82
C THR A 190 41.86 9.12 58.42
N LEU A 191 42.12 8.67 57.20
CA LEU A 191 43.45 8.23 56.74
C LEU A 191 44.21 9.31 55.96
N GLY A 192 43.56 10.41 55.59
CA GLY A 192 44.18 11.55 54.90
C GLY A 192 44.99 12.45 55.84
N LYS A 193 45.60 13.47 55.23
CA LYS A 193 46.34 14.51 55.95
C LYS A 193 45.44 15.71 56.17
N SER A 194 45.44 16.27 57.37
CA SER A 194 44.83 17.57 57.64
C SER A 194 45.44 18.67 56.76
N ASN A 195 44.75 19.80 56.61
CA ASN A 195 45.27 21.01 55.97
C ASN A 195 46.55 21.53 56.65
N SER A 196 46.79 21.16 57.91
CA SER A 196 48.03 21.41 58.67
C SER A 196 49.11 20.33 58.52
N GLY A 197 48.89 19.32 57.68
CA GLY A 197 49.82 18.21 57.43
C GLY A 197 49.81 17.08 58.48
N GLN A 198 48.98 17.20 59.52
CA GLN A 198 48.88 16.19 60.59
C GLN A 198 48.02 14.99 60.17
N VAL A 199 48.47 13.79 60.53
CA VAL A 199 47.71 12.54 60.35
C VAL A 199 46.55 12.53 61.35
N GLN A 200 45.33 12.26 60.89
CA GLN A 200 44.11 12.37 61.72
C GLN A 200 43.72 11.07 62.42
N SER A 201 44.28 9.93 62.01
CA SER A 201 43.94 8.60 62.55
C SER A 201 45.08 7.99 63.37
N ILE A 202 44.69 7.25 64.42
CA ILE A 202 45.58 6.37 65.20
C ILE A 202 46.06 5.15 64.39
N TYR A 203 45.37 4.81 63.30
CA TYR A 203 45.75 3.76 62.36
C TYR A 203 46.55 4.36 61.20
N PRO A 204 47.78 3.87 60.93
CA PRO A 204 48.70 4.47 59.96
C PRO A 204 48.33 4.16 58.49
N SER A 205 47.43 3.22 58.24
CA SER A 205 47.03 2.82 56.90
C SER A 205 45.65 2.18 56.86
N GLN A 206 45.09 2.06 55.66
CA GLN A 206 43.84 1.34 55.41
C GLN A 206 43.94 -0.12 55.85
N ALA A 207 45.08 -0.77 55.63
CA ALA A 207 45.27 -2.17 56.04
C ALA A 207 45.20 -2.32 57.57
N ALA A 208 45.82 -1.41 58.32
CA ALA A 208 45.76 -1.40 59.78
C ALA A 208 44.33 -1.14 60.29
N LEU A 209 43.56 -0.30 59.59
CA LEU A 209 42.15 -0.06 59.90
C LEU A 209 41.29 -1.31 59.63
N VAL A 210 41.50 -2.00 58.50
CA VAL A 210 40.78 -3.24 58.14
C VAL A 210 41.09 -4.36 59.13
N GLU A 211 42.35 -4.49 59.55
CA GLU A 211 42.75 -5.47 60.59
C GLU A 211 42.04 -5.19 61.92
N GLU A 212 41.99 -3.93 62.34
CA GLU A 212 41.31 -3.56 63.57
C GLU A 212 39.78 -3.76 63.50
N ILE A 213 39.13 -3.42 62.38
CA ILE A 213 37.69 -3.68 62.17
C ILE A 213 37.42 -5.18 62.25
N THR A 214 38.24 -5.99 61.58
CA THR A 214 38.09 -7.45 61.56
C THR A 214 38.32 -8.06 62.95
N ARG A 215 39.27 -7.51 63.72
CA ARG A 215 39.56 -7.93 65.10
C ARG A 215 38.42 -7.58 66.06
N ARG A 216 37.81 -6.40 65.90
CA ARG A 216 36.78 -5.87 66.80
C ARG A 216 35.38 -6.42 66.50
N PHE A 217 35.10 -6.78 65.25
CA PHE A 217 33.79 -7.27 64.81
C PHE A 217 33.88 -8.65 64.12
N PRO A 218 34.35 -9.70 64.82
CA PRO A 218 34.47 -11.03 64.24
C PRO A 218 33.10 -11.63 63.92
N GLY A 219 32.96 -12.25 62.74
CA GLY A 219 31.76 -13.00 62.35
C GLY A 219 30.58 -12.16 61.86
N VAL A 220 30.71 -10.84 61.75
CA VAL A 220 29.68 -9.98 61.16
C VAL A 220 29.68 -10.17 59.64
N SER A 221 28.54 -10.59 59.09
CA SER A 221 28.36 -10.76 57.64
C SER A 221 28.62 -9.44 56.91
N GLY A 222 29.44 -9.48 55.86
CA GLY A 222 29.84 -8.30 55.09
C GLY A 222 31.09 -7.56 55.59
N LEU A 223 31.67 -7.93 56.74
CA LEU A 223 32.90 -7.34 57.27
C LEU A 223 34.12 -8.26 57.18
N SER A 224 34.15 -9.19 56.21
CA SER A 224 35.37 -9.96 55.95
C SER A 224 36.48 -9.04 55.42
N LYS A 225 37.75 -9.38 55.70
CA LYS A 225 38.91 -8.65 55.19
C LYS A 225 38.81 -8.39 53.68
N SER A 226 38.48 -9.42 52.90
CA SER A 226 38.30 -9.30 51.44
C SER A 226 37.17 -8.35 51.02
N THR A 227 36.07 -8.30 51.77
CA THR A 227 34.94 -7.43 51.47
C THR A 227 35.27 -5.98 51.81
N LEU A 228 35.90 -5.75 52.97
CA LEU A 228 36.35 -4.42 53.40
C LEU A 228 37.38 -3.83 52.44
N ASP A 229 38.39 -4.61 52.06
CA ASP A 229 39.41 -4.19 51.10
C ASP A 229 38.79 -3.79 49.75
N ARG A 230 37.85 -4.60 49.24
CA ARG A 230 37.14 -4.31 47.99
C ARG A 230 36.30 -3.04 48.11
N ARG A 231 35.46 -2.91 49.14
CA ARG A 231 34.55 -1.77 49.30
C ARG A 231 35.28 -0.47 49.58
N PHE A 232 36.35 -0.49 50.38
CA PHE A 232 37.16 0.71 50.62
C PHE A 232 37.91 1.16 49.37
N ALA A 233 38.45 0.23 48.56
CA ALA A 233 39.09 0.58 47.30
C ALA A 233 38.09 1.18 46.30
N GLU A 234 36.89 0.62 46.20
CA GLU A 234 35.80 1.10 45.35
C GLU A 234 35.31 2.49 45.79
N ALA A 235 35.03 2.67 47.08
CA ALA A 235 34.63 3.94 47.67
C ALA A 235 35.66 5.06 47.45
N ARG A 236 36.96 4.78 47.62
CA ARG A 236 38.02 5.77 47.35
C ARG A 236 38.13 6.15 45.88
N ARG A 237 37.98 5.18 44.96
CA ARG A 237 37.99 5.46 43.51
C ARG A 237 36.83 6.36 43.13
N HIS A 238 35.62 6.05 43.61
CA HIS A 238 34.44 6.87 43.38
C HIS A 238 34.58 8.27 43.98
N PHE A 239 34.99 8.37 45.24
CA PHE A 239 35.17 9.66 45.91
C PHE A 239 36.24 10.53 45.22
N ALA A 240 37.37 9.95 44.80
CA ALA A 240 38.40 10.68 44.08
C ALA A 240 37.95 11.16 42.69
N GLN A 241 37.05 10.43 42.03
CA GLN A 241 36.43 10.86 40.77
C GLN A 241 35.42 12.00 40.99
N ALA A 242 34.57 11.88 42.01
CA ALA A 242 33.56 12.89 42.34
C ALA A 242 34.16 14.20 42.91
N PHE A 243 35.29 14.12 43.63
CA PHE A 243 35.97 15.29 44.22
C PHE A 243 36.88 16.04 43.23
N ARG A 244 37.28 15.42 42.11
CA ARG A 244 38.09 16.04 41.05
C ARG A 244 37.25 16.66 39.92
N ALA A 245 35.95 16.43 39.90
CA ALA A 245 34.98 17.05 39.00
C ALA A 245 34.51 18.39 39.59
#